data_AF-A0A974WW48-F1
#
_entry.id   AF-A0A974WW48-F1
#
_cell.length_a   1.000
_cell.length_b   1.000
_cell.length_c   1.000
_cell.angle_alpha   90.00
_cell.angle_beta   90.00
_cell.angle_gamma   90.00
#
_symmetry.space_group_name_H-M   'P 1'
#
loop_
_entity.id
_entity.type
_entity.pdbx_description
1 polymer ?
#
loop_
_entity_poly.entity_id
_entity_poly.type
_entity_poly.pdbx_seq_one_letter_code
_entity_poly.pdbx_strand_id
1 'polypeptide(L)'
;MSEIEIGRAKRGRRAYSFDDIAIVPSRRTRDPEEVSTAWQIDAYRFEIPVLAAPMDSVMSPSTAIALGQMGGLGVLNLEGLWTRYDDPSGLLEEVAALDGPEATRRMQEIYTEPIKPELITARLEEVRAAGVPVAGSLSPQRTKDHVKAVVDAGVDVFVIRGTTVSAEHVSSQAEPLNLKEFIYELDVPVIVGGCATYQAALHLMRTGAAGVLVGFGGGAAHTTRTVLGVAVPMASAVADVAAARRDYLDESGGRYVHVIADGSIGSSGDIAKAIACGADAVMIGSPLARATEAPGLGFHWGSEATHAQLPRGERVGFDPVGSLHEIMFGPSRVADGTMNLVGALRRAMATTGYTELKEFQRIEVVVQH
;
A
#
# COMPACT_ATOMS: atom_id res chain seq x y z
N MET A 1 -29.44 2.49 -2.53
CA MET A 1 -28.73 1.41 -1.82
C MET A 1 -29.32 1.26 -0.42
N SER A 2 -29.45 0.02 0.04
CA SER A 2 -30.12 -0.40 1.29
C SER A 2 -29.40 0.07 2.55
N GLU A 3 -29.76 1.23 3.07
CA GLU A 3 -29.43 1.58 4.46
C GLU A 3 -30.22 0.70 5.43
N ILE A 4 -29.51 0.05 6.34
CA ILE A 4 -30.08 -0.79 7.39
C ILE A 4 -30.31 0.08 8.62
N GLU A 5 -31.50 0.01 9.22
CA GLU A 5 -31.77 0.67 10.51
C GLU A 5 -30.99 -0.05 11.61
N ILE A 6 -30.11 0.67 12.31
CA ILE A 6 -29.40 0.18 13.50
C ILE A 6 -30.25 0.48 14.74
N GLY A 7 -30.93 1.62 14.72
CA GLY A 7 -31.96 2.00 15.67
C GLY A 7 -32.63 3.30 15.21
N ARG A 8 -33.61 3.77 15.97
CA ARG A 8 -34.48 4.90 15.58
C ARG A 8 -33.75 6.18 15.13
N ALA A 9 -32.53 6.41 15.62
CA ALA A 9 -31.73 7.59 15.31
C ALA A 9 -30.52 7.31 14.40
N LYS A 10 -30.27 6.05 13.99
CA LYS A 10 -29.05 5.69 13.26
C LYS A 10 -29.31 4.63 12.19
N ARG A 11 -28.76 4.90 11.01
CA ARG A 11 -28.73 3.98 9.88
C ARG A 11 -27.28 3.66 9.52
N GLY A 12 -27.07 2.46 9.02
CA GLY A 12 -25.78 1.98 8.53
C GLY A 12 -25.88 1.61 7.06
N ARG A 13 -24.88 2.01 6.28
CA ARG A 13 -24.68 1.47 4.93
C ARG A 13 -24.06 0.08 5.05
N ARG A 14 -24.61 -0.91 4.35
CA ARG A 14 -23.96 -2.20 4.20
C ARG A 14 -22.72 -2.06 3.32
N ALA A 15 -21.59 -2.61 3.79
CA ALA A 15 -20.31 -2.61 3.10
C ALA A 15 -19.67 -4.00 3.22
N TYR A 16 -18.71 -4.29 2.35
CA TYR A 16 -18.15 -5.61 2.11
C TYR A 16 -16.62 -5.55 2.08
N SER A 17 -16.00 -6.49 2.76
CA SER A 17 -14.57 -6.78 2.72
C SER A 17 -14.25 -7.67 1.53
N PHE A 18 -12.97 -7.98 1.31
CA PHE A 18 -12.61 -8.96 0.29
C PHE A 18 -13.07 -10.38 0.67
N ASP A 19 -13.23 -10.71 1.95
CA ASP A 19 -13.69 -12.04 2.37
C ASP A 19 -15.19 -12.25 2.11
N ASP A 20 -15.94 -11.15 2.00
CA ASP A 20 -17.38 -11.19 1.72
C ASP A 20 -17.69 -11.37 0.22
N ILE A 21 -16.69 -11.42 -0.65
CA ILE A 21 -16.90 -11.47 -2.11
C ILE A 21 -16.07 -12.55 -2.80
N ALA A 22 -16.58 -13.01 -3.94
CA ALA A 22 -15.87 -13.92 -4.84
C ALA A 22 -16.02 -13.48 -6.31
N ILE A 23 -15.01 -13.81 -7.10
CA ILE A 23 -14.96 -13.52 -8.53
C ILE A 23 -15.62 -14.67 -9.31
N VAL A 24 -16.45 -14.34 -10.30
CA VAL A 24 -17.19 -15.34 -11.09
C VAL A 24 -16.59 -15.51 -12.49
N PRO A 25 -16.24 -16.75 -12.90
CA PRO A 25 -15.92 -17.05 -14.29
C PRO A 25 -17.17 -16.90 -15.17
N SER A 26 -17.16 -15.94 -16.08
CA SER A 26 -18.28 -15.66 -17.00
C SER A 26 -17.91 -15.69 -18.49
N ARG A 27 -16.63 -15.95 -18.79
CA ARG A 27 -16.08 -15.97 -20.15
C ARG A 27 -15.34 -17.27 -20.45
N ARG A 28 -14.92 -17.43 -21.70
CA ARG A 28 -14.01 -18.51 -22.12
C ARG A 28 -12.66 -18.32 -21.44
N THR A 29 -12.09 -19.41 -20.92
CA THR A 29 -10.76 -19.42 -20.31
C THR A 29 -9.68 -19.01 -21.29
N ARG A 30 -8.57 -18.49 -20.77
CA ARG A 30 -7.33 -18.17 -21.49
C ARG A 30 -6.18 -19.01 -20.95
N ASP A 31 -5.09 -19.04 -21.69
CA ASP A 31 -3.83 -19.58 -21.18
C ASP A 31 -3.17 -18.52 -20.26
N PRO A 32 -2.70 -18.88 -19.05
CA PRO A 32 -2.06 -17.94 -18.13
C PRO A 32 -0.87 -17.16 -18.71
N GLU A 33 -0.19 -17.76 -19.69
CA GLU A 33 0.95 -17.17 -20.41
C GLU A 33 0.52 -15.99 -21.31
N GLU A 34 -0.75 -15.93 -21.72
CA GLU A 34 -1.33 -14.82 -22.48
C GLU A 34 -1.76 -13.64 -21.59
N VAL A 35 -1.70 -13.78 -20.27
CA VAL A 35 -2.13 -12.73 -19.33
C VAL A 35 -0.99 -11.77 -19.03
N SER A 36 -1.24 -10.49 -19.30
CA SER A 36 -0.42 -9.37 -18.86
C SER A 36 -0.80 -8.93 -17.45
N THR A 37 0.22 -8.83 -16.59
CA THR A 37 0.12 -8.21 -15.26
C THR A 37 0.79 -6.85 -15.21
N ALA A 38 1.18 -6.29 -16.36
CA ALA A 38 1.91 -5.04 -16.41
C ALA A 38 1.05 -3.89 -15.89
N TRP A 39 1.66 -2.99 -15.12
CA TRP A 39 1.05 -1.79 -14.60
C TRP A 39 1.88 -0.60 -15.03
N GLN A 40 1.23 0.44 -15.54
CA GLN A 40 1.88 1.69 -15.91
C GLN A 40 1.23 2.82 -15.12
N ILE A 41 2.04 3.67 -14.50
CA ILE A 41 1.63 4.91 -13.84
C ILE A 41 2.56 6.02 -14.29
N ASP A 42 1.97 7.10 -14.82
CA ASP A 42 2.74 8.18 -15.44
C ASP A 42 3.72 7.63 -16.52
N ALA A 43 4.99 8.05 -16.49
CA ALA A 43 6.04 7.54 -17.36
C ALA A 43 6.61 6.16 -16.97
N TYR A 44 6.24 5.61 -15.80
CA TYR A 44 6.84 4.40 -15.25
C TYR A 44 6.02 3.15 -15.56
N ARG A 45 6.69 2.12 -16.09
CA ARG A 45 6.11 0.81 -16.37
C ARG A 45 6.71 -0.24 -15.44
N PHE A 46 5.83 -1.04 -14.87
CA PHE A 46 6.10 -2.16 -13.99
C PHE A 46 5.56 -3.45 -14.64
N GLU A 47 6.23 -4.58 -14.43
CA GLU A 47 5.80 -5.88 -14.97
C GLU A 47 4.73 -6.55 -14.11
N ILE A 48 4.59 -6.11 -12.87
CA ILE A 48 3.60 -6.57 -11.90
C ILE A 48 2.91 -5.37 -11.22
N PRO A 49 1.63 -5.50 -10.81
CA PRO A 49 0.87 -4.38 -10.28
C PRO A 49 1.04 -4.29 -8.76
N VAL A 50 2.29 -4.33 -8.30
CA VAL A 50 2.64 -4.51 -6.89
C VAL A 50 3.62 -3.44 -6.42
N LEU A 51 3.20 -2.72 -5.39
CA LEU A 51 4.05 -1.86 -4.58
C LEU A 51 4.27 -2.55 -3.22
N ALA A 52 5.47 -2.41 -2.65
CA ALA A 52 5.67 -2.78 -1.26
C ALA A 52 5.19 -1.66 -0.32
N ALA A 53 4.59 -2.04 0.80
CA ALA A 53 4.26 -1.09 1.85
C ALA A 53 5.55 -0.52 2.48
N PRO A 54 5.63 0.81 2.70
CA PRO A 54 6.80 1.45 3.28
C PRO A 54 6.87 1.18 4.78
N MET A 55 7.38 0.00 5.14
CA MET A 55 7.53 -0.46 6.52
C MET A 55 8.92 -1.04 6.69
N ASP A 56 9.65 -0.61 7.73
CA ASP A 56 11.06 -1.01 7.93
C ASP A 56 11.24 -2.52 8.09
N SER A 57 10.20 -3.21 8.57
CA SER A 57 10.17 -4.66 8.72
C SER A 57 10.13 -5.42 7.38
N VAL A 58 9.89 -4.71 6.27
CA VAL A 58 9.72 -5.30 4.93
C VAL A 58 10.69 -4.66 3.94
N MET A 59 10.78 -3.33 3.95
CA MET A 59 11.46 -2.52 2.93
C MET A 59 12.75 -1.90 3.47
N SER A 60 13.86 -2.59 3.24
CA SER A 60 15.22 -2.05 3.25
C SER A 60 15.60 -1.61 1.83
N PRO A 61 16.73 -0.89 1.63
CA PRO A 61 17.28 -0.68 0.29
C PRO A 61 17.45 -1.99 -0.48
N SER A 62 17.97 -3.04 0.16
CA SER A 62 18.18 -4.35 -0.48
C SER A 62 16.89 -5.03 -0.93
N THR A 63 15.82 -5.02 -0.11
CA THR A 63 14.54 -5.63 -0.52
C THR A 63 13.77 -4.76 -1.50
N ALA A 64 13.93 -3.44 -1.45
CA ALA A 64 13.40 -2.53 -2.46
C ALA A 64 14.05 -2.78 -3.83
N ILE A 65 15.37 -2.96 -3.86
CA ILE A 65 16.12 -3.33 -5.07
C ILE A 65 15.64 -4.68 -5.61
N ALA A 66 15.53 -5.69 -4.75
CA ALA A 66 15.08 -7.02 -5.14
C ALA A 66 13.68 -6.98 -5.77
N LEU A 67 12.73 -6.25 -5.17
CA LEU A 67 11.38 -6.10 -5.74
C LEU A 67 11.39 -5.32 -7.06
N GLY A 68 12.23 -4.28 -7.16
CA GLY A 68 12.41 -3.51 -8.40
C GLY A 68 12.94 -4.36 -9.56
N GLN A 69 13.92 -5.22 -9.30
CA GLN A 69 14.47 -6.17 -10.28
C GLN A 69 13.44 -7.22 -10.73
N MET A 70 12.47 -7.51 -9.87
CA MET A 70 11.32 -8.36 -10.14
C MET A 70 10.17 -7.65 -10.85
N GLY A 71 10.34 -6.36 -11.20
CA GLY A 71 9.37 -5.57 -11.95
C GLY A 71 8.23 -5.00 -11.12
N GLY A 72 8.34 -5.00 -9.79
CA GLY A 72 7.46 -4.26 -8.88
C GLY A 72 8.07 -2.92 -8.46
N LEU A 73 7.44 -2.25 -7.48
CA LEU A 73 7.94 -1.00 -6.91
C LEU A 73 8.23 -1.15 -5.40
N GLY A 74 9.50 -1.12 -5.02
CA GLY A 74 9.91 -1.02 -3.62
C GLY A 74 9.76 0.42 -3.11
N VAL A 75 8.98 0.64 -2.05
CA VAL A 75 8.78 1.96 -1.45
C VAL A 75 9.46 2.01 -0.10
N LEU A 76 10.48 2.85 0.05
CA LEU A 76 11.18 3.03 1.33
C LEU A 76 10.35 3.86 2.31
N ASN A 77 10.39 3.50 3.60
CA ASN A 77 9.88 4.35 4.67
C ASN A 77 10.91 5.44 5.00
N LEU A 78 10.69 6.68 4.51
CA LEU A 78 11.66 7.75 4.72
C LEU A 78 11.57 8.39 6.11
N GLU A 79 10.61 7.95 6.92
CA GLU A 79 10.53 8.25 8.36
C GLU A 79 10.93 7.06 9.23
N GLY A 80 11.43 6.00 8.59
CA GLY A 80 11.74 4.73 9.22
C GLY A 80 13.10 4.69 9.90
N LEU A 81 13.54 3.49 10.25
CA LEU A 81 14.84 3.26 10.86
C LEU A 81 15.98 3.46 9.84
N TRP A 82 15.75 3.13 8.57
CA TRP A 82 16.72 3.26 7.49
C TRP A 82 17.18 4.70 7.20
N THR A 83 16.43 5.69 7.69
CA THR A 83 16.77 7.12 7.59
C THR A 83 17.04 7.78 8.94
N ARG A 84 17.11 6.99 10.02
CA ARG A 84 17.48 7.44 11.38
C ARG A 84 18.83 6.88 11.82
N TYR A 85 19.22 5.73 11.28
CA TYR A 85 20.45 5.01 11.61
C TYR A 85 21.25 4.63 10.37
N ASP A 86 22.58 4.69 10.47
CA ASP A 86 23.50 4.24 9.40
C ASP A 86 23.33 2.74 9.11
N ASP A 87 23.06 1.95 10.15
CA ASP A 87 22.70 0.54 10.03
C ASP A 87 21.67 0.17 11.11
N PRO A 88 20.37 0.03 10.76
CA PRO A 88 19.33 -0.37 11.70
C PRO A 88 19.21 -1.90 11.88
N SER A 89 20.03 -2.73 11.23
CA SER A 89 19.84 -4.19 11.19
C SER A 89 19.81 -4.81 12.59
N GLY A 90 20.74 -4.42 13.48
CA GLY A 90 20.74 -4.89 14.87
C GLY A 90 19.52 -4.44 15.69
N LEU A 91 18.94 -3.27 15.39
CA LEU A 91 17.71 -2.80 16.04
C LEU A 91 16.49 -3.58 15.55
N LEU A 92 16.47 -3.96 14.27
CA LEU A 92 15.41 -4.79 13.69
C LEU A 92 15.44 -6.21 14.27
N GLU A 93 16.63 -6.79 14.41
CA GLU A 93 16.84 -8.08 15.10
C GLU A 93 16.38 -8.02 16.57
N GLU A 94 16.71 -6.95 17.27
CA GLU A 94 16.27 -6.72 18.64
C GLU A 94 14.74 -6.68 18.74
N VAL A 95 14.07 -5.89 17.90
CA VAL A 95 12.60 -5.79 17.87
C VAL A 95 11.94 -7.12 17.46
N ALA A 96 12.56 -7.89 16.57
CA ALA A 96 12.08 -9.22 16.20
C ALA A 96 12.13 -10.20 17.38
N ALA A 97 13.11 -10.08 18.27
CA ALA A 97 13.28 -10.96 19.43
C ALA A 97 12.41 -10.59 20.65
N LEU A 98 11.86 -9.38 20.70
CA LEU A 98 11.03 -8.91 21.81
C LEU A 98 9.56 -9.30 21.63
N ASP A 99 8.80 -9.44 22.72
CA ASP A 99 7.38 -9.78 22.67
C ASP A 99 6.48 -8.74 23.35
N GLY A 100 5.21 -8.71 22.91
CA GLY A 100 4.15 -7.94 23.53
C GLY A 100 4.50 -6.46 23.78
N PRO A 101 4.19 -5.91 24.97
CA PRO A 101 4.44 -4.50 25.28
C PRO A 101 5.92 -4.08 25.25
N GLU A 102 6.86 -5.02 25.40
CA GLU A 102 8.30 -4.70 25.37
C GLU A 102 8.73 -4.31 23.96
N ALA A 103 8.28 -5.04 22.94
CA ALA A 103 8.51 -4.69 21.55
C ALA A 103 7.92 -3.30 21.23
N THR A 104 6.69 -3.01 21.67
CA THR A 104 6.08 -1.69 21.45
C THR A 104 6.88 -0.56 22.10
N ARG A 105 7.30 -0.72 23.36
CA ARG A 105 8.13 0.30 24.05
C ARG A 105 9.47 0.50 23.34
N ARG A 106 10.11 -0.59 22.92
CA ARG A 106 11.40 -0.51 22.24
C ARG A 106 11.27 0.18 20.88
N MET A 107 10.24 -0.17 20.10
CA MET A 107 9.93 0.53 18.86
C MET A 107 9.65 2.02 19.10
N GLN A 108 8.86 2.38 20.12
CA GLN A 108 8.62 3.79 20.45
C GLN A 108 9.92 4.54 20.76
N GLU A 109 10.86 3.90 21.46
CA GLU A 109 12.17 4.48 21.78
C GLU A 109 13.04 4.70 20.53
N ILE A 110 13.29 3.66 19.73
CA ILE A 110 14.22 3.75 18.59
C ILE A 110 13.68 4.67 17.47
N TYR A 111 12.36 4.80 17.34
CA TYR A 111 11.77 5.73 16.37
C TYR A 111 11.79 7.20 16.85
N THR A 112 12.29 7.50 18.06
CA THR A 112 12.51 8.90 18.50
C THR A 112 13.76 9.55 17.91
N GLU A 113 14.74 8.75 17.47
CA GLU A 113 15.96 9.26 16.83
C GLU A 113 15.59 10.12 15.62
N PRO A 114 16.08 11.37 15.47
CA PRO A 114 15.67 12.24 14.37
C PRO A 114 15.92 11.63 12.99
N ILE A 115 15.04 11.94 12.04
CA ILE A 115 15.25 11.61 10.63
C ILE A 115 16.43 12.44 10.12
N LYS A 116 17.38 11.77 9.46
CA LYS A 116 18.62 12.34 8.92
C LYS A 116 18.47 12.54 7.40
N PRO A 117 18.35 13.79 6.91
CA PRO A 117 18.20 14.05 5.47
C PRO A 117 19.29 13.42 4.59
N GLU A 118 20.53 13.39 5.09
CA GLU A 118 21.66 12.74 4.42
C GLU A 118 21.45 11.23 4.23
N LEU A 119 20.76 10.56 5.17
CA LEU A 119 20.41 9.16 5.02
C LEU A 119 19.26 8.97 4.04
N ILE A 120 18.27 9.88 3.99
CA ILE A 120 17.25 9.86 2.93
C ILE A 120 17.93 9.83 1.56
N THR A 121 18.86 10.76 1.31
CA THR A 121 19.60 10.83 0.05
C THR A 121 20.39 9.55 -0.20
N ALA A 122 21.18 9.09 0.79
CA ALA A 122 22.01 7.89 0.64
C ALA A 122 21.19 6.63 0.30
N ARG A 123 20.04 6.41 0.93
CA ARG A 123 19.19 5.23 0.66
C ARG A 123 18.55 5.28 -0.71
N LEU A 124 18.10 6.45 -1.16
CA LEU A 124 17.51 6.61 -2.49
C LEU A 124 18.57 6.46 -3.60
N GLU A 125 19.78 6.96 -3.37
CA GLU A 125 20.93 6.77 -4.27
C GLU A 125 21.36 5.29 -4.36
N GLU A 126 21.33 4.56 -3.24
CA GLU A 126 21.62 3.12 -3.20
C GLU A 126 20.65 2.33 -4.10
N VAL A 127 19.35 2.61 -4.00
CA VAL A 127 18.34 1.98 -4.86
C VAL A 127 18.54 2.39 -6.34
N ARG A 128 18.82 3.67 -6.60
CA ARG A 128 19.09 4.17 -7.96
C ARG A 128 20.29 3.48 -8.60
N ALA A 129 21.38 3.29 -7.84
CA ALA A 129 22.60 2.67 -8.33
C ALA A 129 22.38 1.23 -8.81
N ALA A 130 21.34 0.55 -8.33
CA ALA A 130 20.93 -0.76 -8.80
C ALA A 130 20.11 -0.75 -10.11
N GLY A 131 19.78 0.44 -10.65
CA GLY A 131 19.09 0.59 -11.92
C GLY A 131 17.59 0.28 -11.89
N VAL A 132 16.96 0.33 -10.72
CA VAL A 132 15.51 0.12 -10.55
C VAL A 132 14.80 1.43 -10.19
N PRO A 133 13.48 1.54 -10.42
CA PRO A 133 12.71 2.72 -10.03
C PRO A 133 12.79 3.00 -8.53
N VAL A 134 13.01 4.27 -8.18
CA VAL A 134 13.22 4.75 -6.81
C VAL A 134 11.92 5.34 -6.25
N ALA A 135 11.39 4.75 -5.18
CA ALA A 135 10.25 5.31 -4.46
C ALA A 135 10.51 5.43 -2.95
N GLY A 136 9.98 6.50 -2.38
CA GLY A 136 10.06 6.78 -0.96
C GLY A 136 8.76 7.38 -0.43
N SER A 137 8.45 7.09 0.82
CA SER A 137 7.23 7.51 1.49
C SER A 137 7.50 8.45 2.65
N LEU A 138 6.75 9.55 2.70
CA LEU A 138 6.63 10.42 3.88
C LEU A 138 5.14 10.59 4.22
N SER A 139 4.85 10.81 5.49
CA SER A 139 3.57 11.28 5.99
C SER A 139 3.35 12.75 5.62
N PRO A 140 2.09 13.20 5.51
CA PRO A 140 1.80 14.61 5.23
C PRO A 140 2.53 15.58 6.19
N GLN A 141 2.74 15.19 7.45
CA GLN A 141 3.40 16.01 8.45
C GLN A 141 4.90 16.18 8.17
N ARG A 142 5.59 15.15 7.69
CA ARG A 142 7.04 15.18 7.42
C ARG A 142 7.40 15.55 6.01
N THR A 143 6.45 15.49 5.09
CA THR A 143 6.65 15.93 3.71
C THR A 143 7.22 17.35 3.64
N LYS A 144 6.68 18.31 4.40
CA LYS A 144 7.17 19.70 4.40
C LYS A 144 8.63 19.83 4.87
N ASP A 145 9.04 18.98 5.81
CA ASP A 145 10.37 19.03 6.43
C ASP A 145 11.45 18.40 5.53
N HIS A 146 11.10 17.32 4.80
CA HIS A 146 12.10 16.46 4.17
C HIS A 146 11.98 16.36 2.64
N VAL A 147 10.94 16.93 2.01
CA VAL A 147 10.74 16.87 0.54
C VAL A 147 11.98 17.26 -0.23
N LYS A 148 12.71 18.28 0.22
CA LYS A 148 13.92 18.76 -0.48
C LYS A 148 14.95 17.65 -0.62
N ALA A 149 15.22 16.88 0.43
CA ALA A 149 16.16 15.77 0.38
C ALA A 149 15.68 14.64 -0.55
N VAL A 150 14.36 14.41 -0.60
CA VAL A 150 13.75 13.39 -1.46
C VAL A 150 13.85 13.76 -2.95
N VAL A 151 13.51 15.01 -3.27
CA VAL A 151 13.54 15.53 -4.66
C VAL A 151 14.97 15.73 -5.14
N ASP A 152 15.87 16.26 -4.30
CA ASP A 152 17.28 16.44 -4.65
C ASP A 152 17.98 15.08 -4.89
N ALA A 153 17.55 14.00 -4.19
CA ALA A 153 18.00 12.63 -4.45
C ALA A 153 17.37 11.99 -5.71
N GLY A 154 16.43 12.69 -6.34
CA GLY A 154 15.83 12.37 -7.63
C GLY A 154 14.72 11.33 -7.61
N VAL A 155 13.93 11.19 -6.53
CA VAL A 155 12.88 10.16 -6.43
C VAL A 155 12.05 10.02 -7.72
N ASP A 156 11.81 8.79 -8.18
CA ASP A 156 11.09 8.54 -9.42
C ASP A 156 9.57 8.57 -9.18
N VAL A 157 9.12 8.02 -8.04
CA VAL A 157 7.72 8.07 -7.57
C VAL A 157 7.69 8.45 -6.10
N PHE A 158 7.03 9.56 -5.76
CA PHE A 158 6.92 10.00 -4.37
C PHE A 158 5.58 9.56 -3.75
N VAL A 159 5.63 9.00 -2.54
CA VAL A 159 4.43 8.53 -1.84
C VAL A 159 4.17 9.41 -0.62
N ILE A 160 3.00 10.05 -0.56
CA ILE A 160 2.51 10.74 0.62
C ILE A 160 1.51 9.83 1.32
N ARG A 161 1.95 9.14 2.38
CA ARG A 161 1.17 8.10 3.06
C ARG A 161 0.96 8.41 4.53
N GLY A 162 -0.29 8.45 4.96
CA GLY A 162 -0.68 8.41 6.38
C GLY A 162 -1.87 7.47 6.60
N THR A 163 -2.17 7.13 7.86
CA THR A 163 -3.34 6.28 8.19
C THR A 163 -4.65 6.90 7.68
N THR A 164 -4.72 8.23 7.70
CA THR A 164 -5.81 9.03 7.13
C THR A 164 -5.21 10.25 6.45
N VAL A 165 -5.50 10.44 5.17
CA VAL A 165 -5.14 11.67 4.46
C VAL A 165 -6.39 12.27 3.82
N SER A 166 -6.69 13.50 4.20
CA SER A 166 -7.66 14.36 3.51
C SER A 166 -6.90 15.40 2.69
N ALA A 167 -7.49 15.81 1.55
CA ALA A 167 -6.91 16.88 0.73
C ALA A 167 -6.77 18.20 1.50
N GLU A 168 -7.70 18.46 2.42
CA GLU A 168 -7.67 19.59 3.34
C GLU A 168 -7.54 19.07 4.78
N HIS A 169 -6.44 19.40 5.44
CA HIS A 169 -6.29 19.22 6.87
C HIS A 169 -6.55 20.56 7.56
N VAL A 170 -7.34 20.58 8.62
CA VAL A 170 -7.61 21.80 9.40
C VAL A 170 -6.92 21.66 10.74
N SER A 171 -5.95 22.53 11.01
CA SER A 171 -5.26 22.61 12.30
C SER A 171 -5.28 24.04 12.81
N SER A 172 -5.56 24.20 14.10
CA SER A 172 -5.43 25.49 14.80
C SER A 172 -4.04 25.70 15.40
N GLN A 173 -3.15 24.70 15.33
CA GLN A 173 -1.83 24.72 15.97
C GLN A 173 -0.68 24.87 14.97
N ALA A 174 -0.86 24.48 13.71
CA ALA A 174 0.13 24.61 12.66
C ALA A 174 -0.55 24.83 11.31
N GLU A 175 0.15 25.50 10.39
CA GLU A 175 -0.33 25.65 9.02
C GLU A 175 -0.29 24.27 8.31
N PRO A 176 -1.46 23.73 7.90
CA PRO A 176 -1.54 22.41 7.27
C PRO A 176 -0.90 22.45 5.88
N LEU A 177 -0.33 21.32 5.44
CA LEU A 177 0.16 21.17 4.08
C LEU A 177 -1.01 21.25 3.09
N ASN A 178 -1.00 22.26 2.21
CA ASN A 178 -1.92 22.31 1.08
C ASN A 178 -1.44 21.32 0.01
N LEU A 179 -2.01 20.12 0.02
CA LEU A 179 -1.62 19.04 -0.88
C LEU A 179 -1.81 19.40 -2.36
N LYS A 180 -2.75 20.27 -2.69
CA LYS A 180 -2.95 20.72 -4.07
C LYS A 180 -1.75 21.55 -4.53
N GLU A 181 -1.46 22.65 -3.85
CA GLU A 181 -0.31 23.50 -4.21
C GLU A 181 0.99 22.69 -4.21
N PHE A 182 1.20 21.89 -3.17
CA PHE A 182 2.39 21.08 -3.02
C PHE A 182 2.58 20.06 -4.15
N ILE A 183 1.55 19.27 -4.50
CA ILE A 183 1.68 18.26 -5.55
C ILE A 183 1.83 18.91 -6.93
N TYR A 184 1.20 20.06 -7.17
CA TYR A 184 1.37 20.80 -8.42
C TYR A 184 2.78 21.36 -8.62
N GLU A 185 3.52 21.65 -7.55
CA GLU A 185 4.90 22.15 -7.60
C GLU A 185 5.95 21.05 -7.80
N LEU A 186 5.57 19.77 -7.66
CA LEU A 186 6.48 18.65 -7.82
C LEU A 186 6.51 18.13 -9.26
N ASP A 187 7.71 18.04 -9.83
CA ASP A 187 7.97 17.45 -11.16
C ASP A 187 8.03 15.90 -11.14
N VAL A 188 7.58 15.27 -10.06
CA VAL A 188 7.57 13.81 -9.88
C VAL A 188 6.15 13.31 -9.63
N PRO A 189 5.77 12.13 -10.16
CA PRO A 189 4.43 11.59 -9.91
C PRO A 189 4.26 11.30 -8.41
N VAL A 190 3.16 11.83 -7.85
CA VAL A 190 2.80 11.64 -6.44
C VAL A 190 1.67 10.65 -6.30
N ILE A 191 1.87 9.64 -5.45
CA ILE A 191 0.82 8.76 -4.94
C ILE A 191 0.43 9.24 -3.54
N VAL A 192 -0.87 9.42 -3.27
CA VAL A 192 -1.33 9.98 -1.97
C VAL A 192 -2.44 9.14 -1.32
N GLY A 193 -2.40 8.96 -0.01
CA GLY A 193 -3.49 8.36 0.78
C GLY A 193 -3.06 8.01 2.21
N GLY A 194 -3.80 7.25 3.00
CA GLY A 194 -4.98 6.45 2.66
C GLY A 194 -6.31 7.22 2.66
N CYS A 195 -7.16 6.86 1.71
CA CYS A 195 -8.56 7.27 1.65
C CYS A 195 -9.46 6.02 1.58
N ALA A 196 -10.75 6.15 1.93
CA ALA A 196 -11.67 5.02 1.89
C ALA A 196 -13.09 5.40 1.47
N THR A 197 -13.29 6.65 1.02
CA THR A 197 -14.60 7.15 0.59
C THR A 197 -14.47 7.85 -0.75
N TYR A 198 -15.56 7.82 -1.52
CA TYR A 198 -15.66 8.52 -2.80
C TYR A 198 -15.21 10.00 -2.70
N GLN A 199 -15.73 10.74 -1.71
CA GLN A 199 -15.48 12.18 -1.61
C GLN A 199 -14.02 12.50 -1.26
N ALA A 200 -13.44 11.76 -0.33
CA ALA A 200 -12.02 11.92 0.02
C ALA A 200 -11.12 11.63 -1.19
N ALA A 201 -11.39 10.54 -1.91
CA ALA A 201 -10.63 10.19 -3.10
C ALA A 201 -10.76 11.22 -4.22
N LEU A 202 -11.97 11.71 -4.50
CA LEU A 202 -12.18 12.75 -5.51
C LEU A 202 -11.39 14.02 -5.19
N HIS A 203 -11.33 14.42 -3.92
CA HIS A 203 -10.53 15.57 -3.49
C HIS A 203 -9.02 15.32 -3.66
N LEU A 204 -8.53 14.12 -3.32
CA LEU A 204 -7.13 13.75 -3.56
C LEU A 204 -6.79 13.70 -5.06
N MET A 205 -7.70 13.23 -5.91
CA MET A 205 -7.49 13.26 -7.37
C MET A 205 -7.33 14.71 -7.89
N ARG A 206 -8.14 15.64 -7.36
CA ARG A 206 -8.07 17.07 -7.71
C ARG A 206 -6.79 17.78 -7.26
N THR A 207 -6.01 17.20 -6.33
CA THR A 207 -4.69 17.76 -5.99
C THR A 207 -3.66 17.57 -7.10
N GLY A 208 -3.95 16.72 -8.08
CA GLY A 208 -3.02 16.36 -9.14
C GLY A 208 -2.20 15.12 -8.82
N ALA A 209 -2.65 14.26 -7.91
CA ALA A 209 -2.00 12.97 -7.67
C ALA A 209 -2.06 12.07 -8.93
N ALA A 210 -1.00 11.29 -9.16
CA ALA A 210 -0.96 10.25 -10.19
C ALA A 210 -1.68 8.97 -9.73
N GLY A 211 -1.73 8.73 -8.41
CA GLY A 211 -2.46 7.63 -7.81
C GLY A 211 -2.97 7.95 -6.41
N VAL A 212 -4.01 7.23 -5.98
CA VAL A 212 -4.55 7.29 -4.62
C VAL A 212 -4.45 5.94 -3.93
N LEU A 213 -3.98 5.94 -2.67
CA LEU A 213 -3.98 4.75 -1.82
C LEU A 213 -5.38 4.60 -1.18
N VAL A 214 -5.96 3.42 -1.33
CA VAL A 214 -7.28 3.07 -0.79
C VAL A 214 -7.12 2.09 0.35
N GLY A 215 -7.56 2.49 1.53
CA GLY A 215 -7.59 1.62 2.69
C GLY A 215 -7.59 2.39 4.01
N PHE A 216 -8.23 1.81 5.01
CA PHE A 216 -8.27 2.35 6.36
C PHE A 216 -8.44 1.24 7.38
N GLY A 217 -7.45 1.08 8.27
CA GLY A 217 -7.55 0.20 9.44
C GLY A 217 -7.65 -1.31 9.14
N GLY A 218 -7.38 -1.72 7.88
CA GLY A 218 -7.45 -3.12 7.43
C GLY A 218 -6.09 -3.80 7.22
N GLY A 219 -4.98 -3.14 7.52
CA GLY A 219 -3.65 -3.75 7.47
C GLY A 219 -3.49 -4.83 8.55
N ALA A 220 -2.71 -5.88 8.26
CA ALA A 220 -2.56 -7.02 9.18
C ALA A 220 -1.99 -6.64 10.56
N ALA A 221 -1.19 -5.58 10.61
CA ALA A 221 -0.62 -5.00 11.83
C ALA A 221 -1.48 -3.87 12.44
N HIS A 222 -2.60 -3.48 11.83
CA HIS A 222 -3.36 -2.30 12.26
C HIS A 222 -4.41 -2.67 13.31
N THR A 223 -4.46 -1.89 14.39
CA THR A 223 -5.48 -2.00 15.45
C THR A 223 -6.41 -0.78 15.47
N THR A 224 -6.40 0.05 14.42
CA THR A 224 -7.19 1.28 14.35
C THR A 224 -8.70 1.04 14.54
N ARG A 225 -9.23 -0.07 13.99
CA ARG A 225 -10.64 -0.46 14.23
C ARG A 225 -10.91 -0.69 15.71
N THR A 226 -10.01 -1.40 16.39
CA THR A 226 -10.14 -1.74 17.80
C THR A 226 -9.95 -0.51 18.69
N VAL A 227 -8.95 0.32 18.39
CA VAL A 227 -8.56 1.48 19.19
C VAL A 227 -9.48 2.68 18.99
N LEU A 228 -9.91 2.95 17.75
CA LEU A 228 -10.69 4.14 17.39
C LEU A 228 -12.13 3.85 16.95
N GLY A 229 -12.47 2.59 16.67
CA GLY A 229 -13.79 2.24 16.09
C GLY A 229 -13.94 2.62 14.61
N VAL A 230 -12.86 3.04 13.95
CA VAL A 230 -12.89 3.51 12.55
C VAL A 230 -12.28 2.44 11.64
N ALA A 231 -13.07 1.99 10.66
CA ALA A 231 -12.66 1.05 9.62
C ALA A 231 -13.61 1.15 8.43
N VAL A 232 -13.11 0.83 7.24
CA VAL A 232 -13.93 0.72 6.03
C VAL A 232 -13.61 -0.62 5.34
N PRO A 233 -14.61 -1.47 5.07
CA PRO A 233 -14.38 -2.72 4.34
C PRO A 233 -13.84 -2.51 2.92
N MET A 234 -12.75 -3.21 2.59
CA MET A 234 -11.92 -2.90 1.43
C MET A 234 -12.60 -3.07 0.06
N ALA A 235 -13.44 -4.08 -0.15
CA ALA A 235 -14.10 -4.26 -1.44
C ALA A 235 -15.03 -3.06 -1.76
N SER A 236 -15.78 -2.59 -0.76
CA SER A 236 -16.61 -1.39 -0.90
C SER A 236 -15.78 -0.12 -1.04
N ALA A 237 -14.69 0.02 -0.27
CA ALA A 237 -13.81 1.19 -0.36
C ALA A 237 -13.19 1.32 -1.76
N VAL A 238 -12.60 0.24 -2.28
CA VAL A 238 -11.99 0.23 -3.62
C VAL A 238 -13.01 0.52 -4.71
N ALA A 239 -14.21 -0.08 -4.63
CA ALA A 239 -15.28 0.18 -5.60
C ALA A 239 -15.78 1.64 -5.58
N ASP A 240 -15.95 2.23 -4.39
CA ASP A 240 -16.36 3.63 -4.24
C ASP A 240 -15.29 4.60 -4.78
N VAL A 241 -14.01 4.31 -4.53
CA VAL A 241 -12.90 5.13 -5.04
C VAL A 241 -12.70 4.93 -6.55
N ALA A 242 -12.91 3.73 -7.06
CA ALA A 242 -12.94 3.46 -8.50
C ALA A 242 -14.05 4.24 -9.22
N ALA A 243 -15.20 4.45 -8.56
CA ALA A 243 -16.26 5.33 -9.06
C ALA A 243 -15.83 6.80 -9.03
N ALA A 244 -15.18 7.27 -7.96
CA ALA A 244 -14.63 8.63 -7.90
C ALA A 244 -13.62 8.89 -9.02
N ARG A 245 -12.74 7.92 -9.30
CA ARG A 245 -11.79 7.98 -10.43
C ARG A 245 -12.50 8.15 -11.76
N ARG A 246 -13.56 7.37 -12.01
CA ARG A 246 -14.32 7.47 -13.27
C ARG A 246 -14.91 8.87 -13.43
N ASP A 247 -15.55 9.38 -12.39
CA ASP A 247 -16.19 10.68 -12.47
C ASP A 247 -15.14 11.81 -12.59
N TYR A 248 -13.97 11.65 -11.94
CA TYR A 248 -12.83 12.56 -12.13
C TYR A 248 -12.22 12.49 -13.53
N LEU A 249 -12.17 11.31 -14.15
CA LEU A 249 -11.69 11.14 -15.53
C LEU A 249 -12.55 11.98 -16.49
N ASP A 250 -13.87 11.96 -16.28
CA ASP A 250 -14.82 12.78 -17.04
C ASP A 250 -14.67 14.28 -16.71
N GLU A 251 -14.58 14.64 -15.41
CA GLU A 251 -14.40 16.03 -14.94
C GLU A 251 -13.12 16.67 -15.50
N SER A 252 -12.02 15.93 -15.51
CA SER A 252 -10.69 16.41 -15.92
C SER A 252 -10.46 16.36 -17.43
N GLY A 253 -11.39 15.79 -18.21
CA GLY A 253 -11.23 15.63 -19.65
C GLY A 253 -10.22 14.55 -20.06
N GLY A 254 -9.97 13.55 -19.22
CA GLY A 254 -9.14 12.39 -19.57
C GLY A 254 -7.97 12.09 -18.63
N ARG A 255 -7.84 12.76 -17.48
CA ARG A 255 -6.78 12.44 -16.51
C ARG A 255 -7.14 11.19 -15.71
N TYR A 256 -6.41 10.11 -15.96
CA TYR A 256 -6.59 8.84 -15.25
C TYR A 256 -5.73 8.81 -13.98
N VAL A 257 -6.37 8.76 -12.80
CA VAL A 257 -5.69 8.62 -11.51
C VAL A 257 -5.76 7.17 -11.06
N HIS A 258 -4.63 6.54 -10.75
CA HIS A 258 -4.58 5.15 -10.37
C HIS A 258 -5.22 4.90 -9.00
N VAL A 259 -5.96 3.80 -8.86
CA VAL A 259 -6.51 3.33 -7.59
C VAL A 259 -5.63 2.19 -7.08
N ILE A 260 -5.00 2.37 -5.93
CA ILE A 260 -4.05 1.40 -5.37
C ILE A 260 -4.61 0.88 -4.05
N ALA A 261 -4.93 -0.40 -3.96
CA ALA A 261 -5.44 -0.98 -2.72
C ALA A 261 -4.30 -1.18 -1.71
N ASP A 262 -4.39 -0.53 -0.55
CA ASP A 262 -3.40 -0.53 0.54
C ASP A 262 -4.06 -1.00 1.85
N GLY A 263 -4.03 -2.32 2.07
CA GLY A 263 -4.60 -2.96 3.26
C GLY A 263 -5.49 -4.16 2.93
N SER A 264 -5.64 -5.05 3.92
CA SER A 264 -6.42 -6.32 3.83
C SER A 264 -6.04 -7.22 2.66
N ILE A 265 -4.77 -7.20 2.24
CA ILE A 265 -4.23 -8.09 1.22
C ILE A 265 -3.27 -9.06 1.91
N GLY A 266 -3.81 -10.20 2.35
CA GLY A 266 -3.05 -11.25 3.03
C GLY A 266 -2.68 -12.41 2.11
N SER A 267 -3.46 -12.61 1.04
CA SER A 267 -3.31 -13.72 0.11
C SER A 267 -3.39 -13.24 -1.36
N SER A 268 -2.98 -14.11 -2.29
CA SER A 268 -3.12 -13.86 -3.73
C SER A 268 -4.57 -13.66 -4.18
N GLY A 269 -5.53 -14.29 -3.50
CA GLY A 269 -6.96 -14.10 -3.78
C GLY A 269 -7.42 -12.67 -3.52
N ASP A 270 -6.85 -12.02 -2.50
CA ASP A 270 -7.18 -10.63 -2.17
C ASP A 270 -6.66 -9.66 -3.23
N ILE A 271 -5.52 -9.96 -3.85
CA ILE A 271 -5.01 -9.19 -5.00
C ILE A 271 -6.01 -9.26 -6.16
N ALA A 272 -6.45 -10.46 -6.53
CA ALA A 272 -7.43 -10.63 -7.59
C ALA A 272 -8.73 -9.89 -7.29
N LYS A 273 -9.24 -9.99 -6.05
CA LYS A 273 -10.45 -9.30 -5.59
C LYS A 273 -10.29 -7.77 -5.58
N ALA A 274 -9.12 -7.26 -5.18
CA ALA A 274 -8.82 -5.84 -5.23
C ALA A 274 -8.86 -5.28 -6.66
N ILE A 275 -8.20 -5.96 -7.61
CA ILE A 275 -8.25 -5.56 -9.02
C ILE A 275 -9.67 -5.68 -9.57
N ALA A 276 -10.40 -6.77 -9.26
CA ALA A 276 -11.80 -6.93 -9.66
C ALA A 276 -12.70 -5.79 -9.14
N CYS A 277 -12.46 -5.27 -7.93
CA CYS A 277 -13.18 -4.12 -7.38
C CYS A 277 -12.80 -2.76 -8.01
N GLY A 278 -11.80 -2.72 -8.87
CA GLY A 278 -11.41 -1.52 -9.62
C GLY A 278 -10.05 -0.94 -9.26
N ALA A 279 -9.22 -1.63 -8.47
CA ALA A 279 -7.82 -1.24 -8.28
C ALA A 279 -7.00 -1.48 -9.56
N ASP A 280 -6.01 -0.61 -9.78
CA ASP A 280 -5.03 -0.71 -10.85
C ASP A 280 -3.74 -1.39 -10.38
N ALA A 281 -3.44 -1.28 -9.08
CA ALA A 281 -2.34 -1.96 -8.41
C ALA A 281 -2.66 -2.21 -6.93
N VAL A 282 -1.78 -2.94 -6.25
CA VAL A 282 -1.88 -3.26 -4.82
C VAL A 282 -0.60 -2.85 -4.09
N MET A 283 -0.75 -2.34 -2.88
CA MET A 283 0.34 -2.14 -1.93
C MET A 283 0.28 -3.26 -0.88
N ILE A 284 1.35 -4.06 -0.77
CA ILE A 284 1.39 -5.24 0.10
C ILE A 284 2.52 -5.16 1.14
N GLY A 285 2.21 -5.57 2.37
CA GLY A 285 3.16 -5.59 3.49
C GLY A 285 3.33 -7.00 4.05
N SER A 286 2.30 -7.52 4.73
CA SER A 286 2.36 -8.82 5.41
C SER A 286 2.73 -10.02 4.52
N PRO A 287 2.34 -10.12 3.23
CA PRO A 287 2.85 -11.20 2.38
C PRO A 287 4.37 -11.14 2.21
N LEU A 288 4.94 -9.94 2.07
CA LEU A 288 6.38 -9.74 1.89
C LEU A 288 7.17 -9.91 3.20
N ALA A 289 6.55 -9.66 4.36
CA ALA A 289 7.16 -9.91 5.66
C ALA A 289 7.48 -11.40 5.92
N ARG A 290 6.88 -12.31 5.14
CA ARG A 290 7.14 -13.75 5.17
C ARG A 290 8.37 -14.17 4.33
N ALA A 291 9.00 -13.23 3.65
CA ALA A 291 10.21 -13.49 2.89
C ALA A 291 11.39 -13.73 3.82
N THR A 292 12.28 -14.65 3.46
CA THR A 292 13.55 -14.88 4.19
C THR A 292 14.45 -13.65 4.22
N GLU A 293 14.31 -12.76 3.24
CA GLU A 293 15.06 -11.52 3.08
C GLU A 293 14.39 -10.34 3.79
N ALA A 294 13.18 -10.51 4.34
CA ALA A 294 12.46 -9.43 5.01
C ALA A 294 13.24 -8.97 6.25
N PRO A 295 13.54 -7.67 6.42
CA PRO A 295 14.35 -7.18 7.54
C PRO A 295 13.71 -7.43 8.92
N GLY A 296 12.38 -7.59 8.96
CA GLY A 296 11.64 -7.90 10.17
C GLY A 296 11.71 -9.36 10.61
N LEU A 297 12.39 -10.25 9.86
CA LEU A 297 12.62 -11.66 10.24
C LEU A 297 11.33 -12.43 10.58
N GLY A 298 10.31 -12.29 9.73
CA GLY A 298 8.98 -12.87 9.96
C GLY A 298 8.04 -11.97 10.76
N PHE A 299 8.50 -10.85 11.30
CA PHE A 299 7.64 -9.87 11.96
C PHE A 299 7.30 -8.70 11.05
N HIS A 300 6.12 -8.14 11.30
CA HIS A 300 5.57 -7.02 10.55
C HIS A 300 4.98 -5.95 11.46
N TRP A 301 5.25 -4.69 11.17
CA TRP A 301 4.62 -3.56 11.85
C TRP A 301 4.54 -2.35 10.92
N GLY A 302 3.49 -1.54 11.09
CA GLY A 302 3.37 -0.24 10.44
C GLY A 302 3.85 0.90 11.34
N SER A 303 3.90 2.11 10.78
CA SER A 303 4.23 3.35 11.50
C SER A 303 3.32 3.60 12.71
N GLU A 304 2.09 3.09 12.67
CA GLU A 304 1.08 3.23 13.71
C GLU A 304 1.45 2.49 14.99
N ALA A 305 2.31 1.47 14.91
CA ALA A 305 2.79 0.72 16.07
C ALA A 305 3.78 1.52 16.93
N THR A 306 4.42 2.55 16.34
CA THR A 306 5.51 3.31 16.98
C THR A 306 5.04 4.64 17.55
N HIS A 307 3.75 4.97 17.42
CA HIS A 307 3.19 6.22 17.92
C HIS A 307 3.38 6.35 19.44
N ALA A 308 4.01 7.44 19.88
CA ALA A 308 4.48 7.61 21.26
C ALA A 308 3.36 7.57 22.33
N GLN A 309 2.20 8.17 22.04
CA GLN A 309 1.11 8.28 23.02
C GLN A 309 -0.01 7.25 22.85
N LEU A 310 -0.42 7.00 21.61
CA LEU A 310 -1.52 6.11 21.28
C LEU A 310 -1.13 5.21 20.09
N PRO A 311 -0.40 4.10 20.33
CA PRO A 311 -0.14 3.12 19.29
C PRO A 311 -1.47 2.56 18.75
N ARG A 312 -1.57 2.51 17.42
CA ARG A 312 -2.74 2.02 16.67
C ARG A 312 -2.38 0.88 15.74
N GLY A 313 -1.24 0.26 16.01
CA GLY A 313 -0.76 -0.94 15.35
C GLY A 313 0.01 -1.80 16.34
N GLU A 314 0.24 -3.03 15.93
CA GLU A 314 0.97 -4.04 16.67
C GLU A 314 2.07 -4.62 15.80
N ARG A 315 3.10 -5.15 16.44
CA ARG A 315 4.05 -6.04 15.78
C ARG A 315 3.43 -7.43 15.71
N VAL A 316 3.20 -7.91 14.49
CA VAL A 316 2.57 -9.22 14.25
C VAL A 316 3.58 -10.19 13.64
N GLY A 317 3.53 -11.45 14.07
CA GLY A 317 4.44 -12.51 13.60
C GLY A 317 3.82 -13.35 12.49
N PHE A 318 4.65 -13.76 11.54
CA PHE A 318 4.31 -14.65 10.45
C PHE A 318 5.41 -15.68 10.24
N ASP A 319 5.01 -16.92 9.97
CA ASP A 319 5.98 -17.94 9.56
C ASP A 319 6.58 -17.57 8.20
N PRO A 320 7.92 -17.60 8.05
CA PRO A 320 8.57 -17.45 6.76
C PRO A 320 8.17 -18.58 5.81
N VAL A 321 7.80 -18.23 4.57
CA VAL A 321 7.31 -19.20 3.58
C VAL A 321 8.26 -19.41 2.40
N GLY A 322 9.27 -18.56 2.23
CA GLY A 322 10.29 -18.72 1.19
C GLY A 322 11.03 -17.42 0.90
N SER A 323 11.80 -17.42 -0.19
CA SER A 323 12.41 -16.20 -0.71
C SER A 323 11.36 -15.20 -1.22
N LEU A 324 11.76 -13.94 -1.34
CA LEU A 324 10.92 -12.89 -1.93
C LEU A 324 10.49 -13.28 -3.35
N HIS A 325 11.39 -13.89 -4.14
CA HIS A 325 11.09 -14.38 -5.48
C HIS A 325 10.04 -15.51 -5.47
N GLU A 326 10.17 -16.50 -4.59
CA GLU A 326 9.18 -17.59 -4.49
C GLU A 326 7.81 -17.09 -4.01
N ILE A 327 7.78 -16.10 -3.13
CA ILE A 327 6.53 -15.45 -2.71
C ILE A 327 5.87 -14.76 -3.91
N MET A 328 6.63 -14.04 -4.73
CA MET A 328 6.07 -13.30 -5.87
C MET A 328 5.71 -14.20 -7.05
N PHE A 329 6.57 -15.15 -7.43
CA PHE A 329 6.48 -15.92 -8.69
C PHE A 329 6.49 -17.44 -8.52
N GLY A 330 6.68 -17.93 -7.30
CA GLY A 330 6.73 -19.36 -7.02
C GLY A 330 8.05 -20.04 -7.38
N PRO A 331 8.05 -21.39 -7.47
CA PRO A 331 6.88 -22.26 -7.31
C PRO A 331 6.28 -22.19 -5.91
N SER A 332 4.95 -22.25 -5.82
CA SER A 332 4.29 -22.35 -4.52
C SER A 332 4.41 -23.78 -3.99
N ARG A 333 4.73 -23.90 -2.69
CA ARG A 333 4.77 -25.16 -1.94
C ARG A 333 3.73 -25.20 -0.82
N VAL A 334 2.82 -24.22 -0.81
CA VAL A 334 1.70 -24.09 0.12
C VAL A 334 0.41 -23.76 -0.66
N ALA A 335 -0.75 -24.08 -0.09
CA ALA A 335 -2.06 -23.92 -0.74
C ALA A 335 -2.93 -22.82 -0.12
N ASP A 336 -2.33 -21.93 0.67
CA ASP A 336 -3.00 -20.85 1.41
C ASP A 336 -2.97 -19.48 0.70
N GLY A 337 -2.38 -19.43 -0.51
CA GLY A 337 -2.26 -18.21 -1.31
C GLY A 337 -1.20 -17.22 -0.82
N THR A 338 -0.28 -17.65 0.06
CA THR A 338 0.83 -16.80 0.54
C THR A 338 2.07 -16.81 -0.36
N MET A 339 2.11 -17.69 -1.37
CA MET A 339 3.20 -17.80 -2.35
C MET A 339 2.67 -17.77 -3.79
N ASN A 340 3.57 -17.47 -4.72
CA ASN A 340 3.27 -17.26 -6.14
C ASN A 340 2.12 -16.27 -6.38
N LEU A 341 2.20 -15.10 -5.75
CA LEU A 341 1.15 -14.08 -5.79
C LEU A 341 0.81 -13.64 -7.22
N VAL A 342 1.83 -13.44 -8.07
CA VAL A 342 1.66 -12.99 -9.45
C VAL A 342 1.12 -14.11 -10.33
N GLY A 343 1.62 -15.34 -10.18
CA GLY A 343 1.11 -16.48 -10.94
C GLY A 343 -0.33 -16.83 -10.59
N ALA A 344 -0.72 -16.64 -9.32
CA ALA A 344 -2.10 -16.79 -8.88
C ALA A 344 -3.02 -15.70 -9.46
N LEU A 345 -2.57 -14.44 -9.53
CA LEU A 345 -3.30 -13.37 -10.23
C LEU A 345 -3.51 -13.70 -11.71
N ARG A 346 -2.43 -14.10 -12.41
CA ARG A 346 -2.51 -14.54 -13.82
C ARG A 346 -3.51 -15.66 -14.01
N ARG A 347 -3.45 -16.68 -13.14
CA ARG A 347 -4.36 -17.82 -13.20
C ARG A 347 -5.81 -17.41 -12.94
N ALA A 348 -6.07 -16.50 -12.00
CA ALA A 348 -7.41 -15.99 -11.74
C ALA A 348 -7.99 -15.25 -12.96
N MET A 349 -7.21 -14.36 -13.59
CA MET A 349 -7.60 -13.66 -14.81
C MET A 349 -7.82 -14.62 -15.99
N ALA A 350 -6.90 -15.56 -16.19
CA ALA A 350 -6.98 -16.55 -17.26
C ALA A 350 -8.22 -17.44 -17.13
N THR A 351 -8.47 -17.97 -15.92
CA THR A 351 -9.63 -18.84 -15.61
C THR A 351 -10.96 -18.12 -15.82
N THR A 352 -10.95 -16.79 -15.70
CA THR A 352 -12.16 -15.96 -15.86
C THR A 352 -12.24 -15.27 -17.22
N GLY A 353 -11.26 -15.51 -18.10
CA GLY A 353 -11.27 -15.08 -19.50
C GLY A 353 -10.77 -13.66 -19.77
N TYR A 354 -9.92 -13.12 -18.90
CA TYR A 354 -9.30 -11.79 -19.03
C TYR A 354 -7.79 -11.90 -19.20
N THR A 355 -7.22 -11.01 -20.01
CA THR A 355 -5.76 -10.95 -20.28
C THR A 355 -5.12 -9.65 -19.83
N GLU A 356 -5.90 -8.62 -19.49
CA GLU A 356 -5.41 -7.30 -19.07
C GLU A 356 -6.08 -6.84 -17.77
N LEU A 357 -5.30 -6.23 -16.87
CA LEU A 357 -5.79 -5.78 -15.55
C LEU A 357 -7.00 -4.84 -15.66
N LYS A 358 -6.96 -3.90 -16.60
CA LYS A 358 -8.03 -2.91 -16.77
C LYS A 358 -9.35 -3.52 -17.19
N GLU A 359 -9.32 -4.56 -18.02
CA GLU A 359 -10.52 -5.28 -18.42
C GLU A 359 -11.05 -6.15 -17.27
N PHE A 360 -10.15 -6.74 -16.48
CA PHE A 360 -10.49 -7.58 -15.34
C PHE A 360 -11.29 -6.82 -14.26
N GLN A 361 -11.15 -5.49 -14.16
CA GLN A 361 -11.99 -4.63 -13.31
C GLN A 361 -13.50 -4.69 -13.65
N ARG A 362 -13.88 -5.25 -14.81
CA ARG A 362 -15.29 -5.40 -15.23
C ARG A 362 -15.87 -6.78 -14.93
N ILE A 363 -15.10 -7.65 -14.27
CA ILE A 363 -15.53 -8.99 -13.96
C ILE A 363 -16.74 -9.00 -13.03
N GLU A 364 -17.55 -10.03 -13.14
CA GLU A 364 -18.65 -10.25 -12.21
C GLU A 364 -18.12 -10.68 -10.84
N VAL A 365 -18.68 -10.05 -9.81
CA VAL A 365 -18.38 -10.33 -8.41
C VAL A 365 -19.68 -10.67 -7.70
N VAL A 366 -19.67 -11.74 -6.91
CA VAL A 366 -20.79 -12.15 -6.05
C VAL A 366 -20.46 -11.89 -4.60
N VAL A 367 -21.50 -11.61 -3.82
CA VAL A 367 -21.41 -11.46 -2.36
C VAL A 367 -21.72 -12.80 -1.72
N GLN A 368 -20.86 -13.26 -0.83
CA GLN A 368 -21.02 -14.45 0.00
C GLN A 368 -21.47 -14.00 1.42
N HIS A 369 -22.27 -14.81 2.10
CA HIS A 369 -22.80 -14.49 3.44
C HIS A 369 -22.34 -15.50 4.47
#